data_AF-A0A8X7WV58-F1
#
_entry.id   AF-A0A8X7WV58-F1
#
_cell.length_a   1.000
_cell.length_b   1.000
_cell.length_c   1.000
_cell.angle_alpha   90.00
_cell.angle_beta   90.00
_cell.angle_gamma   90.00
#
_symmetry.space_group_name_H-M   'P 1'
#
loop_
_entity.id
_entity.type
_entity.pdbx_description
1 polymer ?
#
loop_
_entity_poly.entity_id
_entity_poly.type
_entity_poly.pdbx_seq_one_letter_code
_entity_poly.pdbx_strand_id
1 'polypeptide(L)'
;MHDAIGFRSSLTGRNYTMEWYELFQLGNCTFPHLRPELEAPFWCNQGAACFYEGIDDLHWMQNGTLEQVAEMTGSQFNEMARWVREDNETGIYYETWTVQAEPSPNTTVWFESYDCSQFVHRTYRKLADLGVTFSSKQQTNYTKIFLYSTEPVFLGNDSSIFGQAGKQELAADIRKFYHPFRPHQSVKEFLISLLQVLDKVILERSFYLYYNYEYWHLPMKPPYIKITYEEIPLPHTGKAIIE
;
A
#
# COMPACT_ATOMS: atom_id res chain seq x y z
N MET A 1 -4.07 4.91 -9.62
CA MET A 1 -5.25 4.11 -9.98
C MET A 1 -5.68 3.34 -8.74
N HIS A 2 -6.97 3.05 -8.60
CA HIS A 2 -7.48 2.11 -7.60
C HIS A 2 -7.74 0.78 -8.31
N ASP A 3 -7.36 -0.32 -7.67
CA ASP A 3 -7.37 -1.65 -8.27
C ASP A 3 -8.37 -2.57 -7.55
N ALA A 4 -9.18 -3.28 -8.34
CA ALA A 4 -10.21 -4.20 -7.85
C ALA A 4 -10.35 -5.42 -8.79
N ILE A 5 -11.05 -6.45 -8.33
CA ILE A 5 -11.34 -7.67 -9.09
C ILE A 5 -12.85 -7.82 -9.27
N GLY A 6 -13.29 -7.89 -10.52
CA GLY A 6 -14.67 -8.21 -10.87
C GLY A 6 -14.89 -9.71 -11.05
N PHE A 7 -16.00 -10.23 -10.53
CA PHE A 7 -16.44 -11.61 -10.73
C PHE A 7 -17.81 -11.65 -11.39
N ARG A 8 -18.03 -12.56 -12.35
CA ARG A 8 -19.35 -12.80 -12.94
C ARG A 8 -19.63 -14.30 -13.02
N SER A 9 -20.78 -14.71 -12.52
CA SER A 9 -21.22 -16.11 -12.54
C SER A 9 -22.17 -16.35 -13.71
N SER A 10 -21.82 -17.28 -14.61
CA SER A 10 -22.70 -17.70 -15.71
C SER A 10 -23.95 -18.43 -15.21
N LEU A 11 -23.87 -19.15 -14.09
CA LEU A 11 -24.99 -19.88 -13.50
C LEU A 11 -26.03 -18.95 -12.87
N THR A 12 -25.59 -17.96 -12.11
CA THR A 12 -26.50 -17.05 -11.39
C THR A 12 -26.83 -15.78 -12.18
N GLY A 13 -26.05 -15.47 -13.22
CA GLY A 13 -26.12 -14.23 -13.99
C GLY A 13 -25.60 -12.99 -13.24
N ARG A 14 -25.28 -13.11 -11.95
CA ARG A 14 -24.86 -12.01 -11.08
C ARG A 14 -23.37 -11.72 -11.23
N ASN A 15 -23.00 -10.49 -10.91
CA ASN A 15 -21.62 -10.06 -10.81
C ASN A 15 -21.34 -9.38 -9.47
N TYR A 16 -20.07 -9.31 -9.11
CA TYR A 16 -19.59 -8.82 -7.83
C TYR A 16 -18.27 -8.09 -8.03
N THR A 17 -18.02 -7.12 -7.15
CA THR A 17 -16.74 -6.43 -7.06
C THR A 17 -16.07 -6.81 -5.75
N MET A 18 -14.77 -7.08 -5.82
CA MET A 18 -13.92 -7.30 -4.66
C MET A 18 -12.74 -6.35 -4.71
N GLU A 19 -12.53 -5.63 -3.62
CA GLU A 19 -11.46 -4.66 -3.46
C GLU A 19 -10.87 -4.75 -2.06
N TRP A 20 -9.72 -4.14 -1.85
CA TRP A 20 -9.10 -4.03 -0.53
C TRP A 20 -8.55 -2.61 -0.39
N TYR A 21 -9.03 -1.86 0.59
CA TYR A 21 -8.66 -0.45 0.74
C TYR A 21 -8.76 0.00 2.20
N GLU A 22 -8.40 1.26 2.43
CA GLU A 22 -8.33 1.89 3.75
C GLU A 22 -9.70 2.04 4.40
N LEU A 23 -9.84 1.61 5.65
CA LEU A 23 -11.07 1.87 6.42
C LEU A 23 -11.28 3.35 6.69
N PHE A 24 -10.20 4.12 6.78
CA PHE A 24 -10.21 5.54 7.15
C PHE A 24 -9.56 6.44 6.09
N GLN A 25 -9.55 6.03 4.82
CA GLN A 25 -8.91 6.74 3.70
C GLN A 25 -7.38 6.81 3.76
N LEU A 26 -6.76 6.95 2.58
CA LEU A 26 -5.31 6.94 2.36
C LEU A 26 -4.51 7.81 3.34
N GLY A 27 -4.94 9.06 3.57
CA GLY A 27 -4.18 9.99 4.42
C GLY A 27 -3.96 9.48 5.84
N ASN A 28 -4.95 8.79 6.42
CA ASN A 28 -4.86 8.23 7.77
C ASN A 28 -4.03 6.94 7.82
N CYS A 29 -3.83 6.28 6.67
CA CYS A 29 -2.93 5.14 6.53
C CYS A 29 -1.49 5.57 6.26
N THR A 30 -1.27 6.73 5.63
CA THR A 30 0.07 7.23 5.31
C THR A 30 0.71 8.05 6.43
N PHE A 31 -0.08 8.82 7.19
CA PHE A 31 0.44 9.70 8.24
C PHE A 31 -0.38 9.60 9.54
N PRO A 32 0.27 9.62 10.72
CA PRO A 32 -0.42 9.47 11.99
C PRO A 32 -1.07 10.76 12.47
N HIS A 33 -1.98 10.61 13.43
CA HIS A 33 -2.52 11.71 14.21
C HIS A 33 -1.63 12.00 15.42
N LEU A 34 -1.23 13.27 15.59
CA LEU A 34 -0.53 13.74 16.79
C LEU A 34 -1.54 14.23 17.82
N ARG A 35 -1.73 13.45 18.87
CA ARG A 35 -2.64 13.77 19.98
C ARG A 35 -1.84 14.36 21.16
N PRO A 36 -2.30 15.45 21.80
CA PRO A 36 -1.59 16.06 22.94
C PRO A 36 -1.43 15.13 24.15
N GLU A 37 -2.37 14.21 24.35
CA GLU A 37 -2.42 13.28 25.48
C GLU A 37 -1.65 11.98 25.24
N LEU A 38 -1.11 11.77 24.04
CA LEU A 38 -0.32 10.60 23.67
C LEU A 38 1.10 11.00 23.27
N GLU A 39 2.08 10.34 23.86
CA GLU A 39 3.49 10.52 23.49
C GLU A 39 3.79 9.95 22.09
N ALA A 40 3.28 8.75 21.80
CA ALA A 40 3.40 8.12 20.49
C ALA A 40 2.37 8.70 19.49
N PRO A 41 2.73 8.91 18.21
CA PRO A 41 1.79 9.17 17.13
C PRO A 41 0.72 8.05 17.02
N PHE A 42 -0.54 8.43 16.82
CA PHE A 42 -1.66 7.49 16.76
C PHE A 42 -2.04 7.17 15.31
N TRP A 43 -1.99 5.89 14.94
CA TRP A 43 -2.25 5.43 13.57
C TRP A 43 -3.69 4.88 13.42
N CYS A 44 -4.36 5.34 12.37
CA CYS A 44 -5.65 4.81 11.92
C CYS A 44 -5.47 4.09 10.57
N ASN A 45 -4.46 3.23 10.48
CA ASN A 45 -3.95 2.70 9.22
C ASN A 45 -4.51 1.32 8.85
N GLN A 46 -5.70 0.97 9.31
CA GLN A 46 -6.29 -0.32 8.98
C GLN A 46 -6.84 -0.34 7.55
N GLY A 47 -6.61 -1.44 6.84
CA GLY A 47 -7.21 -1.75 5.55
C GLY A 47 -7.94 -3.09 5.62
N ALA A 48 -8.92 -3.29 4.74
CA ALA A 48 -9.71 -4.52 4.73
C ALA A 48 -10.27 -4.83 3.34
N ALA A 49 -10.60 -6.10 3.12
CA ALA A 49 -11.30 -6.57 1.94
C ALA A 49 -12.78 -6.16 1.99
N CYS A 50 -13.30 -5.68 0.86
CA CYS A 50 -14.71 -5.40 0.64
C CYS A 50 -15.21 -6.25 -0.53
N PHE A 51 -16.37 -6.89 -0.37
CA PHE A 51 -17.01 -7.70 -1.41
C PHE A 51 -18.50 -7.34 -1.49
N TYR A 52 -18.97 -6.94 -2.66
CA TYR A 52 -20.36 -6.50 -2.86
C TYR A 52 -20.91 -6.87 -4.24
N GLU A 53 -22.24 -6.90 -4.35
CA GLU A 53 -22.95 -7.20 -5.59
C GLU A 53 -22.93 -6.02 -6.56
N GLY A 54 -22.71 -6.30 -7.84
CA GLY A 54 -22.59 -5.30 -8.90
C GLY A 54 -21.14 -5.05 -9.33
N ILE A 55 -20.95 -4.88 -10.64
CA ILE A 55 -19.81 -4.19 -11.23
C ILE A 55 -20.37 -2.90 -11.84
N ASP A 56 -19.86 -1.75 -11.42
CA ASP A 56 -20.22 -0.46 -12.01
C ASP A 56 -19.37 -0.20 -13.26
N ASP A 57 -19.86 -0.65 -14.41
CA ASP A 57 -19.15 -0.55 -15.69
C ASP A 57 -18.71 0.90 -15.99
N LEU A 58 -19.53 1.91 -15.67
CA LEU A 58 -19.21 3.31 -15.94
C LEU A 58 -18.01 3.75 -15.10
N HIS A 59 -17.99 3.39 -13.81
CA HIS A 59 -16.88 3.70 -12.91
C HIS A 59 -15.55 3.18 -13.45
N TRP A 60 -15.52 1.92 -13.91
CA TRP A 60 -14.28 1.27 -14.36
C TRP A 60 -13.89 1.61 -15.80
N MET A 61 -14.84 1.88 -16.70
CA MET A 61 -14.55 2.11 -18.12
C MET A 61 -14.37 3.57 -18.51
N GLN A 62 -14.91 4.53 -17.74
CA GLN A 62 -14.88 5.94 -18.16
C GLN A 62 -13.45 6.50 -18.24
N ASN A 63 -12.61 6.19 -17.25
CA ASN A 63 -11.21 6.63 -17.16
C ASN A 63 -10.28 5.53 -16.61
N GLY A 64 -10.64 4.26 -16.84
CA GLY A 64 -9.92 3.10 -16.32
C GLY A 64 -9.98 1.91 -17.26
N THR A 65 -9.83 0.72 -16.69
CA THR A 65 -9.80 -0.55 -17.44
C THR A 65 -10.79 -1.53 -16.82
N LEU A 66 -11.61 -2.16 -17.67
CA LEU A 66 -12.44 -3.31 -17.30
C LEU A 66 -12.23 -4.41 -18.35
N GLU A 67 -11.53 -5.47 -17.97
CA GLU A 67 -11.17 -6.57 -18.86
C GLU A 67 -11.32 -7.93 -18.15
N GLN A 68 -11.88 -8.92 -18.85
CA GLN A 68 -11.89 -10.29 -18.37
C GLN A 68 -10.50 -10.91 -18.55
N VAL A 69 -9.85 -11.25 -17.44
CA VAL A 69 -8.48 -11.78 -17.44
C VAL A 69 -8.36 -13.28 -17.17
N ALA A 70 -9.45 -13.94 -16.76
CA ALA A 70 -9.47 -15.37 -16.46
C ALA A 70 -10.90 -15.95 -16.46
N GLU A 71 -10.99 -17.28 -16.47
CA GLU A 71 -12.19 -18.04 -16.10
C GLU A 71 -11.81 -19.08 -15.03
N MET A 72 -12.72 -19.34 -14.09
CA MET A 72 -12.49 -20.28 -13.00
C MET A 72 -13.76 -21.06 -12.67
N THR A 73 -13.61 -22.19 -12.00
CA THR A 73 -14.74 -22.97 -11.48
C THR A 73 -15.28 -22.35 -10.18
N GLY A 74 -16.52 -22.68 -9.84
CA GLY A 74 -17.09 -22.29 -8.55
C GLY A 74 -16.33 -22.86 -7.34
N SER A 75 -15.67 -24.01 -7.49
CA SER A 75 -14.83 -24.57 -6.41
C SER A 75 -13.57 -23.73 -6.18
N GLN A 76 -12.91 -23.30 -7.26
CA GLN A 76 -11.76 -22.39 -7.17
C GLN A 76 -12.15 -21.05 -6.53
N PHE A 77 -13.30 -20.48 -6.91
CA PHE A 77 -13.83 -19.28 -6.26
C PHE A 77 -14.06 -19.49 -4.75
N ASN A 78 -14.67 -20.60 -4.35
CA ASN A 78 -14.93 -20.90 -2.95
C ASN A 78 -13.65 -21.07 -2.13
N GLU A 79 -12.60 -21.66 -2.71
CA GLU A 79 -11.29 -21.77 -2.06
C GLU A 79 -10.58 -20.42 -1.94
N MET A 80 -10.63 -19.60 -3.00
CA MET A 80 -10.15 -18.22 -2.96
C MET A 80 -10.88 -17.40 -1.90
N ALA A 81 -12.21 -17.53 -1.77
CA ALA A 81 -13.00 -16.81 -0.77
C ALA A 81 -12.60 -17.17 0.67
N ARG A 82 -12.27 -18.44 0.96
CA ARG A 82 -11.73 -18.83 2.27
C ARG A 82 -10.38 -18.19 2.53
N TRP A 83 -9.50 -18.18 1.54
CA TRP A 83 -8.21 -17.52 1.63
C TRP A 83 -8.33 -16.00 1.83
N VAL A 84 -9.25 -15.31 1.12
CA VAL A 84 -9.49 -13.87 1.30
C VAL A 84 -9.89 -13.56 2.75
N ARG A 85 -10.70 -14.43 3.37
CA ARG A 85 -11.04 -14.26 4.78
C ARG A 85 -9.81 -14.36 5.69
N GLU A 86 -8.94 -15.34 5.45
CA GLU A 86 -7.68 -15.50 6.21
C GLU A 86 -6.73 -14.30 5.99
N ASP A 87 -6.56 -13.82 4.75
CA ASP A 87 -5.77 -12.62 4.42
C ASP A 87 -6.33 -11.40 5.15
N ASN A 88 -7.66 -11.25 5.19
CA ASN A 88 -8.32 -10.12 5.86
C ASN A 88 -8.22 -10.15 7.40
N GLU A 89 -8.01 -11.32 8.00
CA GLU A 89 -7.82 -11.49 9.45
C GLU A 89 -6.34 -11.32 9.87
N THR A 90 -5.39 -11.40 8.92
CA THR A 90 -3.94 -11.39 9.19
C THR A 90 -3.22 -10.14 8.66
N GLY A 91 -3.63 -9.63 7.49
CA GLY A 91 -3.10 -8.44 6.84
C GLY A 91 -3.92 -7.19 7.15
N ILE A 92 -3.90 -6.75 8.41
CA ILE A 92 -4.85 -5.75 8.92
C ILE A 92 -4.43 -4.27 8.73
N TYR A 93 -3.22 -4.00 8.23
CA TYR A 93 -2.69 -2.65 8.06
C TYR A 93 -2.45 -2.33 6.59
N TYR A 94 -2.72 -1.08 6.20
CA TYR A 94 -2.42 -0.53 4.88
C TYR A 94 -1.08 0.18 4.92
N GLU A 95 -0.21 -0.12 3.97
CA GLU A 95 1.06 0.58 3.76
C GLU A 95 1.11 1.19 2.36
N THR A 96 1.39 2.49 2.29
CA THR A 96 1.39 3.28 1.05
C THR A 96 2.72 3.20 0.32
N TRP A 97 3.83 3.18 1.06
CA TRP A 97 5.15 3.40 0.47
C TRP A 97 5.80 2.09 0.06
N THR A 98 6.21 2.01 -1.21
CA THR A 98 7.29 1.09 -1.59
C THR A 98 8.61 1.84 -1.44
N VAL A 99 9.55 1.30 -0.69
CA VAL A 99 10.86 1.94 -0.46
C VAL A 99 11.94 1.13 -1.14
N GLN A 100 12.70 1.75 -2.04
CA GLN A 100 13.72 1.07 -2.81
C GLN A 100 15.03 1.85 -2.86
N ALA A 101 16.12 1.15 -3.18
CA ALA A 101 17.40 1.79 -3.34
C ALA A 101 17.39 2.70 -4.58
N GLU A 102 17.11 2.23 -5.80
CA GLU A 102 17.28 3.02 -7.02
C GLU A 102 16.08 2.94 -7.97
N PRO A 103 15.87 3.92 -8.87
CA PRO A 103 14.81 3.85 -9.88
C PRO A 103 15.19 2.90 -11.02
N SER A 104 15.46 1.64 -10.70
CA SER A 104 15.92 0.59 -11.61
C SER A 104 15.21 -0.75 -11.31
N PRO A 105 14.83 -1.54 -12.33
CA PRO A 105 14.07 -2.78 -12.15
C PRO A 105 14.72 -3.85 -11.25
N ASN A 106 16.05 -3.84 -11.12
CA ASN A 106 16.81 -4.84 -10.35
C ASN A 106 17.42 -4.25 -9.07
N THR A 107 16.79 -3.23 -8.51
CA THR A 107 17.28 -2.58 -7.29
C THR A 107 16.89 -3.36 -6.03
N THR A 108 17.57 -3.08 -4.93
CA THR A 108 17.14 -3.56 -3.62
C THR A 108 15.84 -2.86 -3.21
N VAL A 109 14.79 -3.64 -2.96
CA VAL A 109 13.57 -3.17 -2.31
C VAL A 109 13.74 -3.36 -0.80
N TRP A 110 13.61 -2.26 -0.06
CA TRP A 110 13.70 -2.26 1.40
C TRP A 110 12.36 -2.59 2.05
N PHE A 111 11.28 -2.01 1.52
CA PHE A 111 9.93 -2.21 1.98
C PHE A 111 8.97 -2.25 0.78
N GLU A 112 8.05 -3.20 0.78
CA GLU A 112 6.95 -3.28 -0.19
C GLU A 112 5.72 -2.58 0.39
N SER A 113 4.92 -1.95 -0.47
CA SER A 113 3.61 -1.46 -0.05
C SER A 113 2.67 -2.63 0.32
N TYR A 114 1.61 -2.32 1.04
CA TYR A 114 0.52 -3.24 1.34
C TYR A 114 -0.80 -2.52 1.07
N ASP A 115 -1.17 -2.47 -0.21
CA ASP A 115 -2.26 -1.67 -0.76
C ASP A 115 -3.24 -2.49 -1.62
N CYS A 116 -4.20 -1.81 -2.26
CA CYS A 116 -5.19 -2.40 -3.16
C CYS A 116 -4.55 -3.22 -4.30
N SER A 117 -3.52 -2.67 -4.96
CA SER A 117 -2.82 -3.35 -6.05
C SER A 117 -2.16 -4.64 -5.58
N GLN A 118 -1.52 -4.61 -4.40
CA GLN A 118 -0.88 -5.77 -3.80
C GLN A 118 -1.89 -6.85 -3.43
N PHE A 119 -3.08 -6.48 -2.96
CA PHE A 119 -4.18 -7.42 -2.73
C PHE A 119 -4.65 -8.10 -4.02
N VAL A 120 -4.80 -7.34 -5.11
CA VAL A 120 -5.13 -7.91 -6.43
C VAL A 120 -4.06 -8.93 -6.85
N HIS A 121 -2.78 -8.60 -6.69
CA HIS A 121 -1.68 -9.52 -7.00
C HIS A 121 -1.63 -10.76 -6.11
N ARG A 122 -1.89 -10.63 -4.80
CA ARG A 122 -1.99 -11.79 -3.90
C ARG A 122 -3.14 -12.70 -4.31
N THR A 123 -4.28 -12.12 -4.67
CA THR A 123 -5.45 -12.87 -5.14
C THR A 123 -5.18 -13.59 -6.46
N TYR A 124 -4.55 -12.92 -7.44
CA TYR A 124 -4.19 -13.56 -8.71
C TYR A 124 -3.17 -14.67 -8.53
N ARG A 125 -2.16 -14.49 -7.68
CA ARG A 125 -1.21 -15.57 -7.34
C ARG A 125 -1.92 -16.75 -6.70
N LYS A 126 -2.81 -16.49 -5.73
CA LYS A 126 -3.60 -17.55 -5.10
C LYS A 126 -4.44 -18.32 -6.12
N LEU A 127 -5.09 -17.63 -7.06
CA LEU A 127 -5.87 -18.27 -8.11
C LEU A 127 -4.98 -19.08 -9.08
N ALA A 128 -3.78 -18.59 -9.40
CA ALA A 128 -2.81 -19.34 -10.20
C ALA A 128 -2.34 -20.61 -9.49
N ASP A 129 -2.10 -20.56 -8.17
CA ASP A 129 -1.80 -21.74 -7.35
C ASP A 129 -2.95 -22.77 -7.36
N LEU A 130 -4.19 -22.29 -7.49
CA LEU A 130 -5.39 -23.11 -7.67
C LEU A 130 -5.60 -23.59 -9.12
N GLY A 131 -4.65 -23.31 -10.02
CA GLY A 131 -4.67 -23.75 -11.41
C GLY A 131 -5.51 -22.87 -12.36
N VAL A 132 -5.84 -21.64 -11.97
CA VAL A 132 -6.50 -20.68 -12.86
C VAL A 132 -5.48 -20.10 -13.84
N THR A 133 -5.78 -20.17 -15.13
CA THR A 133 -4.94 -19.59 -16.18
C THR A 133 -5.39 -18.16 -16.47
N PHE A 134 -4.44 -17.24 -16.47
CA PHE A 134 -4.67 -15.84 -16.79
C PHE A 134 -4.28 -15.51 -18.24
N SER A 135 -5.05 -14.66 -18.88
CA SER A 135 -4.77 -14.09 -20.19
C SER A 135 -5.34 -12.69 -20.29
N SER A 136 -4.56 -11.73 -20.78
CA SER A 136 -5.00 -10.36 -21.03
C SER A 136 -4.60 -9.95 -22.43
N LYS A 137 -5.46 -9.18 -23.10
CA LYS A 137 -5.17 -8.53 -24.38
C LYS A 137 -4.30 -7.29 -24.20
N GLN A 138 -4.27 -6.74 -22.98
CA GLN A 138 -3.53 -5.53 -22.63
C GLN A 138 -2.47 -5.81 -21.57
N GLN A 139 -1.42 -4.99 -21.57
CA GLN A 139 -0.42 -4.96 -20.51
C GLN A 139 -1.09 -4.58 -19.18
N THR A 140 -0.85 -5.33 -18.11
CA THR A 140 -1.39 -5.03 -16.78
C THR A 140 -0.43 -4.13 -16.02
N ASN A 141 -0.80 -2.86 -15.91
CA ASN A 141 0.01 -1.85 -15.22
C ASN A 141 -0.66 -1.43 -13.91
N TYR A 142 0.15 -1.10 -12.92
CA TYR A 142 -0.31 -0.76 -11.58
C TYR A 142 0.39 0.50 -11.09
N THR A 143 -0.31 1.27 -10.24
CA THR A 143 0.27 2.48 -9.66
C THR A 143 1.16 2.10 -8.49
N LYS A 144 2.40 2.57 -8.50
CA LYS A 144 3.31 2.45 -7.36
C LYS A 144 3.78 3.82 -6.90
N ILE A 145 3.85 4.00 -5.59
CA ILE A 145 4.36 5.21 -4.94
C ILE A 145 5.67 4.85 -4.26
N PHE A 146 6.77 5.39 -4.79
CA PHE A 146 8.12 5.04 -4.37
C PHE A 146 8.76 6.12 -3.51
N LEU A 147 9.42 5.68 -2.44
CA LEU A 147 10.49 6.41 -1.76
C LEU A 147 11.84 5.83 -2.17
N TYR A 148 12.82 6.71 -2.38
CA TYR A 148 14.19 6.31 -2.69
C TYR A 148 15.12 6.65 -1.53
N SER A 149 15.77 5.64 -0.98
CA SER A 149 16.68 5.80 0.15
C SER A 149 17.93 4.94 0.01
N THR A 150 18.97 5.25 0.78
CA THR A 150 19.98 4.24 1.11
C THR A 150 19.39 3.20 2.06
N GLU A 151 20.23 2.32 2.60
CA GLU A 151 19.81 1.33 3.61
C GLU A 151 19.09 2.02 4.79
N PRO A 152 17.85 1.60 5.11
CA PRO A 152 17.09 2.11 6.24
C PRO A 152 17.74 1.77 7.59
N VAL A 153 17.59 2.66 8.55
CA VAL A 153 18.09 2.46 9.91
C VAL A 153 16.93 2.22 10.85
N PHE A 154 16.93 1.05 11.51
CA PHE A 154 15.96 0.71 12.53
C PHE A 154 16.08 1.64 13.75
N LEU A 155 14.95 2.23 14.18
CA LEU A 155 14.92 3.16 15.31
C LEU A 155 14.34 2.54 16.58
N GLY A 156 13.33 1.68 16.41
CA GLY A 156 12.58 1.04 17.49
C GLY A 156 11.06 1.08 17.29
N ASN A 157 10.32 0.54 18.25
CA ASN A 157 8.85 0.59 18.34
C ASN A 157 8.37 1.72 19.25
N ASP A 158 7.03 1.88 19.37
CA ASP A 158 6.39 2.92 20.18
C ASP A 158 6.93 2.96 21.62
N SER A 159 6.98 1.81 22.30
CA SER A 159 7.43 1.71 23.70
C SER A 159 8.90 2.10 23.88
N SER A 160 9.75 1.75 22.90
CA SER A 160 11.19 2.03 22.96
C SER A 160 11.56 3.47 22.64
N ILE A 161 10.74 4.18 21.85
CA ILE A 161 11.01 5.56 21.41
C ILE A 161 10.27 6.56 22.31
N PHE A 162 8.97 6.35 22.53
CA PHE A 162 8.07 7.30 23.21
C PHE A 162 7.75 6.90 24.66
N GLY A 163 8.26 5.76 25.14
CA GLY A 163 8.09 5.35 26.54
C GLY A 163 8.92 6.18 27.53
N GLN A 164 8.72 5.94 28.83
CA GLN A 164 9.37 6.70 29.91
C GLN A 164 10.91 6.64 29.87
N ALA A 165 11.49 5.52 29.42
CA ALA A 165 12.92 5.35 29.22
C ALA A 165 13.35 5.53 27.75
N GLY A 166 12.49 6.13 26.93
CA GLY A 166 12.69 6.29 25.49
C GLY A 166 13.66 7.43 25.14
N LYS A 167 13.92 7.56 23.84
CA LYS A 167 14.83 8.56 23.27
C LYS A 167 14.08 9.88 23.05
N GLN A 168 14.04 10.75 24.06
CA GLN A 168 13.24 11.99 24.04
C GLN A 168 13.49 12.88 22.81
N GLU A 169 14.75 13.07 22.42
CA GLU A 169 15.11 13.89 21.24
C GLU A 169 14.59 13.27 19.94
N LEU A 170 14.71 11.94 19.79
CA LEU A 170 14.21 11.23 18.62
C LEU A 170 12.67 11.25 18.57
N ALA A 171 12.01 11.05 19.70
CA ALA A 171 10.56 11.15 19.81
C ALA A 171 10.06 12.54 19.37
N ALA A 172 10.73 13.60 19.81
CA ALA A 172 10.43 14.96 19.40
C ALA A 172 10.66 15.20 17.90
N ASP A 173 11.76 14.68 17.32
CA ASP A 173 12.03 14.84 15.89
C ASP A 173 11.02 14.09 15.02
N ILE A 174 10.62 12.87 15.39
CA ILE A 174 9.58 12.10 14.68
C ILE A 174 8.24 12.83 14.74
N ARG A 175 7.82 13.32 15.91
CA ARG A 175 6.57 14.11 16.03
C ARG A 175 6.63 15.38 15.19
N LYS A 176 7.77 16.08 15.20
CA LYS A 176 7.99 17.28 14.38
C LYS A 176 7.93 16.96 12.88
N PHE A 177 8.47 15.82 12.45
CA PHE A 177 8.40 15.36 11.07
C PHE A 177 6.95 15.10 10.61
N TYR A 178 6.11 14.49 11.44
CA TYR A 178 4.73 14.17 11.06
C TYR A 178 3.76 15.37 11.15
N HIS A 179 4.08 16.37 11.96
CA HIS A 179 3.21 17.53 12.21
C HIS A 179 2.72 18.30 10.96
N PRO A 180 3.53 18.50 9.90
CA PRO A 180 3.13 19.15 8.66
C PRO A 180 2.09 18.38 7.85
N PHE A 181 1.93 17.07 8.05
CA PHE A 181 1.03 16.22 7.25
C PHE A 181 -0.41 16.16 7.78
N ARG A 182 -0.75 16.96 8.80
CA ARG A 182 -2.10 16.99 9.36
C ARG A 182 -3.13 17.53 8.36
N PRO A 183 -4.37 16.98 8.33
CA PRO A 183 -5.37 17.32 7.30
C PRO A 183 -6.00 18.73 7.46
N HIS A 184 -6.16 19.23 8.69
CA HIS A 184 -6.78 20.53 8.93
C HIS A 184 -5.72 21.63 9.05
N GLN A 185 -5.58 22.42 7.98
CA GLN A 185 -4.66 23.54 7.90
C GLN A 185 -5.32 24.71 7.17
N SER A 186 -5.07 25.93 7.64
CA SER A 186 -5.29 27.12 6.83
C SER A 186 -4.30 27.16 5.65
N VAL A 187 -4.60 27.94 4.61
CA VAL A 187 -3.70 28.09 3.44
C VAL A 187 -2.29 28.54 3.84
N LYS A 188 -2.19 29.45 4.82
CA LYS A 188 -0.89 29.91 5.33
C LYS A 188 -0.11 28.79 6.00
N GLU A 189 -0.77 28.00 6.84
CA GLU A 189 -0.13 26.84 7.49
C GLU A 189 0.28 25.80 6.46
N PHE A 190 -0.56 25.52 5.47
CA PHE A 190 -0.26 24.60 4.39
C PHE A 190 1.03 24.98 3.65
N LEU A 191 1.22 26.26 3.30
CA LEU A 191 2.45 26.71 2.66
C LEU A 191 3.68 26.52 3.56
N ILE A 192 3.55 26.78 4.86
CA ILE A 192 4.63 26.55 5.83
C ILE A 192 4.94 25.05 5.94
N SER A 193 3.91 24.21 6.02
CA SER A 193 4.03 22.76 6.09
C SER A 193 4.67 22.17 4.83
N LEU A 194 4.31 22.66 3.65
CA LEU A 194 4.95 22.27 2.40
C LEU A 194 6.45 22.59 2.40
N LEU A 195 6.84 23.78 2.84
CA LEU A 195 8.26 24.15 2.96
C LEU A 195 9.00 23.27 3.96
N GLN A 196 8.38 22.95 5.11
CA GLN A 196 8.95 22.06 6.11
C GLN A 196 9.16 20.63 5.58
N VAL A 197 8.21 20.10 4.81
CA VAL A 197 8.34 18.78 4.18
C VAL A 197 9.46 18.79 3.13
N LEU A 198 9.54 19.81 2.29
CA LEU A 198 10.61 19.94 1.29
C LEU A 198 11.99 20.05 1.95
N ASP A 199 12.11 20.85 3.01
CA ASP A 199 13.33 20.99 3.79
C ASP A 199 13.77 19.65 4.37
N LYS A 200 12.89 18.95 5.09
CA LYS A 200 13.21 17.69 5.76
C LYS A 200 13.50 16.54 4.77
N VAL A 201 12.68 16.38 3.73
CA VAL A 201 12.78 15.25 2.81
C VAL A 201 13.85 15.45 1.73
N ILE A 202 14.03 16.67 1.22
CA ILE A 202 14.92 16.94 0.08
C ILE A 202 16.25 17.54 0.54
N LEU A 203 16.23 18.55 1.42
CA LEU A 203 17.44 19.25 1.86
C LEU A 203 18.17 18.48 2.94
N GLU A 204 17.48 18.10 4.02
CA GLU A 204 18.03 17.24 5.08
C GLU A 204 18.11 15.76 4.68
N ARG A 205 17.42 15.36 3.59
CA ARG A 205 17.41 13.99 3.07
C ARG A 205 16.94 12.96 4.10
N SER A 206 15.88 13.29 4.83
CA SER A 206 15.41 12.51 5.96
C SER A 206 13.92 12.23 5.85
N PHE A 207 13.55 10.97 6.06
CA PHE A 207 12.15 10.55 6.13
C PHE A 207 12.00 9.51 7.26
N TYR A 208 10.91 9.59 8.02
CA TYR A 208 10.56 8.57 8.99
C TYR A 208 9.44 7.69 8.43
N LEU A 209 9.70 6.40 8.32
CA LEU A 209 8.73 5.39 7.89
C LEU A 209 8.22 4.64 9.12
N TYR A 210 6.92 4.41 9.18
CA TYR A 210 6.31 3.49 10.13
C TYR A 210 5.87 2.23 9.40
N TYR A 211 6.49 1.11 9.72
CA TYR A 211 6.26 -0.15 9.02
C TYR A 211 6.27 -1.30 10.04
N ASN A 212 5.30 -2.21 9.99
CA ASN A 212 5.16 -3.31 10.96
C ASN A 212 5.16 -2.87 12.43
N TYR A 213 4.51 -1.76 12.74
CA TYR A 213 4.46 -1.17 14.09
C TYR A 213 5.82 -0.68 14.63
N GLU A 214 6.77 -0.42 13.74
CA GLU A 214 8.13 0.02 14.05
C GLU A 214 8.51 1.26 13.24
N TYR A 215 9.44 2.07 13.77
CA TYR A 215 9.95 3.26 13.09
C TYR A 215 11.31 2.99 12.48
N TRP A 216 11.46 3.50 11.27
CA TRP A 216 12.67 3.42 10.46
C TRP A 216 13.05 4.81 9.99
N HIS A 217 14.34 5.13 10.04
CA HIS A 217 14.88 6.30 9.38
C HIS A 217 15.30 5.92 7.96
N LEU A 218 14.84 6.70 6.99
CA LEU A 218 15.23 6.56 5.59
C LEU A 218 16.16 7.73 5.22
N PRO A 219 17.46 7.47 4.97
CA PRO A 219 18.34 8.46 4.39
C PRO A 219 17.99 8.59 2.90
N MET A 220 17.21 9.62 2.59
CA MET A 220 16.59 9.81 1.28
C MET A 220 17.64 10.15 0.22
N LYS A 221 17.40 9.74 -1.03
CA LYS A 221 18.24 10.14 -2.16
C LYS A 221 17.38 10.41 -3.41
N PRO A 222 17.89 11.22 -4.37
CA PRO A 222 17.17 11.48 -5.61
C PRO A 222 16.75 10.18 -6.33
N PRO A 223 15.55 10.14 -6.93
CA PRO A 223 14.59 11.23 -7.11
C PRO A 223 13.68 11.50 -5.91
N TYR A 224 14.00 10.97 -4.72
CA TYR A 224 13.28 11.10 -3.45
C TYR A 224 11.91 10.42 -3.45
N ILE A 225 10.97 10.94 -4.24
CA ILE A 225 9.61 10.43 -4.37
C ILE A 225 9.30 10.31 -5.85
N LYS A 226 8.76 9.17 -6.28
CA LYS A 226 8.26 9.00 -7.65
C LYS A 226 6.97 8.19 -7.64
N ILE A 227 5.98 8.65 -8.40
CA ILE A 227 4.77 7.87 -8.69
C ILE A 227 4.94 7.31 -10.10
N THR A 228 4.77 6.01 -10.25
CA THR A 228 4.90 5.33 -11.55
C THR A 228 3.69 4.47 -11.84
N TYR A 229 3.54 4.13 -13.12
CA TYR A 229 2.51 3.22 -13.62
C TYR A 229 3.21 2.13 -14.42
N GLU A 230 3.63 1.09 -13.73
CA GLU A 230 4.56 0.07 -14.22
C GLU A 230 3.84 -1.25 -14.46
N GLU A 231 4.33 -2.00 -15.44
CA GLU A 231 3.81 -3.33 -15.73
C GLU A 231 4.15 -4.30 -14.59
N ILE A 232 3.13 -5.03 -14.16
CA ILE A 232 3.29 -6.21 -13.33
C ILE A 232 2.51 -7.32 -14.05
N PRO A 233 3.21 -8.27 -14.69
CA PRO A 233 2.57 -9.32 -15.48
C PRO A 233 1.60 -10.16 -14.64
N LEU A 234 0.53 -10.63 -15.28
CA LEU A 234 -0.34 -11.63 -14.69
C LEU A 234 0.46 -12.92 -14.39
N PRO A 235 0.13 -13.64 -13.30
CA PRO A 235 0.85 -14.84 -12.94
C PRO A 235 0.68 -15.92 -14.03
N HIS A 236 1.80 -16.51 -14.46
CA HIS A 236 1.78 -17.67 -15.32
C HIS A 236 1.77 -18.95 -14.48
N THR A 237 0.92 -19.91 -14.84
CA THR A 237 1.00 -21.29 -14.32
C THR A 237 2.22 -21.99 -14.91
N GLY A 238 3.41 -21.59 -14.47
CA GLY A 238 4.66 -22.31 -14.65
C GLY A 238 5.12 -22.69 -13.25
N LYS A 239 5.28 -23.99 -12.98
CA LYS A 239 6.10 -24.44 -11.85
C LYS A 239 7.38 -23.60 -11.87
N ALA A 240 7.73 -22.97 -10.76
CA ALA A 240 9.06 -22.43 -10.58
C ALA A 240 10.05 -23.53 -10.99
N ILE A 241 10.74 -23.34 -12.12
CA ILE A 241 11.94 -24.10 -12.40
C ILE A 241 12.93 -23.48 -11.42
N ILE A 242 13.11 -24.17 -10.31
CA ILE A 242 14.27 -23.99 -9.45
C ILE A 242 15.44 -24.47 -10.32
N GLU A 243 16.23 -23.53 -10.83
CA GLU A 243 17.64 -23.76 -11.16
C GLU A 243 18.49 -23.25 -9.99
#